data_AF-A0A2P4R4G2-F1
#
_entry.id   AF-A0A2P4R4G2-F1
#
_cell.length_a   1.000
_cell.length_b   1.000
_cell.length_c   1.000
_cell.angle_alpha   90.00
_cell.angle_beta   90.00
_cell.angle_gamma   90.00
#
_symmetry.space_group_name_H-M   'P 1'
#
loop_
_entity.id
_entity.type
_entity.pdbx_description
1 polymer ?
#
loop_
_entity_poly.entity_id
_entity_poly.type
_entity_poly.pdbx_seq_one_letter_code
_entity_poly.pdbx_strand_id
1 'polypeptide(L)'
;MKELLSTLNRLNHVYDQLDLLNFRAHKNFPLTFNKKDSKKLLPQNKRLSFSYSYLNKEKRRLTNLMLNQIIDLKLPAFSKNKLIHPQLIDKALKLKNMDQEHSKKRFSRPSKNRKINKLKQLISLIEDENLNLCHGYLNQIYVILMIHDILPINLRAERYQAGELLHNSEFRTKILQFDYDRYLYQEFEPENYLKFLIYSMVQRMPDYVKSYDAREILPQAAKCGFSAIAYEIAIDGVKECYITFKGTEANVDKKIRSRSKRFEQSILETYKDWDYNVNAILIGSDKNLSQIQMAQDFVRFVEDSIAPNTLIYGIGHSLGGHFVQTLQLMNNSFDAGYTLNSAPINLKLVQHLKPSLFSSDTWEKLFKLTDDTDGTKFITPELRRQINQLLPHDYSQIINEAFEQDMTQVFYELPFTIWIGQKWEYNLSNWKYPFKNHPRAYLNSGEIHSYQHFFEQLFAYLSDSNNSAQVIRNSMSFIRLRTKLLHDTINDPKTAKYFYDYSNYLYQSGIFYDQPQKISQEFIEQNNSVLKGSLREWPFLRSINTDMLSLATYFHVIDGAKHFLNRTPHKL
;
A
#
# COMPACT_ATOMS: atom_id res chain seq x y z
N MET A 1 -9.20 29.18 -23.42
CA MET A 1 -9.25 27.71 -23.32
C MET A 1 -7.89 27.04 -23.56
N LYS A 2 -7.29 27.15 -24.75
CA LYS A 2 -5.98 26.54 -25.07
C LYS A 2 -4.89 26.87 -24.05
N GLU A 3 -4.80 28.14 -23.62
CA GLU A 3 -3.85 28.57 -22.61
C GLU A 3 -4.11 27.95 -21.23
N LEU A 4 -5.38 27.86 -20.81
CA LEU A 4 -5.76 27.22 -19.55
C LEU A 4 -5.36 25.75 -19.54
N LEU A 5 -5.69 25.00 -20.60
CA LEU A 5 -5.32 23.59 -20.71
C LEU A 5 -3.79 23.38 -20.70
N SER A 6 -3.05 24.27 -21.37
CA SER A 6 -1.58 24.26 -21.30
C SER A 6 -1.07 24.49 -19.87
N THR A 7 -1.66 25.45 -19.14
CA THR A 7 -1.32 25.70 -17.73
C THR A 7 -1.65 24.50 -16.84
N LEU A 8 -2.83 23.89 -17.00
CA LEU A 8 -3.25 22.71 -16.23
C LEU A 8 -2.32 21.51 -16.48
N ASN A 9 -1.97 21.23 -17.74
CA ASN A 9 -1.04 20.15 -18.10
C ASN A 9 0.35 20.38 -17.50
N ARG A 10 0.86 21.62 -17.58
CA ARG A 10 2.15 21.98 -16.97
C ARG A 10 2.10 21.86 -15.45
N LEU A 11 1.00 22.22 -14.81
CA LEU A 11 0.83 22.09 -13.37
C LEU A 11 0.78 20.62 -12.95
N ASN A 12 0.05 19.77 -13.68
CA ASN A 12 0.05 18.33 -13.43
C ASN A 12 1.47 17.76 -13.52
N HIS A 13 2.20 18.12 -14.58
CA HIS A 13 3.58 17.69 -14.75
C HIS A 13 4.48 18.15 -13.59
N VAL A 14 4.31 19.37 -13.07
CA VAL A 14 5.05 19.84 -11.89
C VAL A 14 4.75 18.99 -10.66
N TYR A 15 3.50 18.58 -10.44
CA TYR A 15 3.15 17.66 -9.37
C TYR A 15 3.78 16.28 -9.56
N ASP A 16 3.74 15.71 -10.78
CA ASP A 16 4.43 14.45 -11.10
C ASP A 16 5.95 14.54 -10.84
N GLN A 17 6.56 15.68 -11.13
CA GLN A 17 7.98 15.91 -10.85
C GLN A 17 8.28 16.08 -9.35
N LEU A 18 7.37 16.67 -8.58
CA LEU A 18 7.49 16.75 -7.12
C LEU A 18 7.35 15.36 -6.48
N ASP A 19 6.44 14.54 -6.98
CA ASP A 19 6.24 13.16 -6.56
C ASP A 19 7.49 12.30 -6.86
N LEU A 20 8.01 12.39 -8.09
CA LEU A 20 9.27 11.75 -8.45
C LEU A 20 10.47 12.28 -7.63
N LEU A 21 10.45 13.56 -7.25
CA LEU A 21 11.47 14.12 -6.36
C LEU A 21 11.37 13.52 -4.96
N ASN A 22 10.15 13.27 -4.46
CA ASN A 22 9.92 12.58 -3.19
C ASN A 22 10.51 11.17 -3.22
N PHE A 23 10.24 10.42 -4.28
CA PHE A 23 10.81 9.09 -4.50
C PHE A 23 12.34 9.13 -4.54
N ARG A 24 12.93 10.09 -5.26
CA ARG A 24 14.39 10.27 -5.32
C ARG A 24 14.98 10.65 -3.96
N ALA A 25 14.25 11.41 -3.14
CA ALA A 25 14.69 11.78 -1.80
C ALA A 25 14.73 10.55 -0.89
N HIS A 26 13.65 9.76 -0.86
CA HIS A 26 13.56 8.49 -0.15
C HIS A 26 14.62 7.48 -0.59
N LYS A 27 14.81 7.32 -1.91
CA LYS A 27 15.83 6.43 -2.46
C LYS A 27 17.26 6.81 -2.04
N ASN A 28 17.54 8.10 -1.87
CA ASN A 28 18.85 8.58 -1.42
C ASN A 28 19.01 8.55 0.11
N PHE A 29 17.98 8.11 0.84
CA PHE A 29 18.05 8.04 2.29
C PHE A 29 19.10 7.02 2.73
N PRO A 30 20.07 7.41 3.60
CA PRO A 30 21.12 6.49 4.01
C PRO A 30 20.57 5.45 4.98
N LEU A 31 20.65 4.19 4.58
CA LEU A 31 20.14 3.08 5.38
C LEU A 31 21.15 2.53 6.39
N THR A 32 22.43 2.87 6.24
CA THR A 32 23.47 2.60 7.25
C THR A 32 24.29 3.87 7.50
N PHE A 33 24.60 4.16 8.77
CA PHE A 33 25.34 5.36 9.16
C PHE A 33 26.86 5.17 9.02
N ASN A 34 27.35 4.96 7.80
CA ASN A 34 28.80 4.96 7.56
C ASN A 34 29.30 6.33 7.04
N LYS A 35 30.58 6.63 7.28
CA LYS A 35 31.21 7.91 6.85
C LYS A 35 31.21 8.09 5.33
N LYS A 36 31.19 7.01 4.55
CA LYS A 36 31.23 7.05 3.07
C LYS A 36 29.90 7.52 2.50
N ASP A 37 28.78 6.98 2.99
CA ASP A 37 27.43 7.36 2.56
C ASP A 37 27.13 8.81 2.95
N SER A 38 27.52 9.21 4.17
CA SER A 38 27.42 10.61 4.61
C SER A 38 28.20 11.60 3.72
N LYS A 39 29.33 11.22 3.12
CA LYS A 39 30.06 12.10 2.19
C LYS A 39 29.29 12.30 0.88
N LYS A 40 28.72 11.24 0.30
CA LYS A 40 27.95 11.27 -0.97
C LYS A 40 26.62 12.03 -0.88
N LEU A 41 26.00 12.09 0.29
CA LEU A 41 24.72 12.79 0.50
C LEU A 41 24.76 14.30 0.27
N LEU A 42 25.91 14.97 0.45
CA LEU A 42 25.97 16.43 0.38
C LEU A 42 25.64 16.99 -1.02
N PRO A 43 26.33 16.57 -2.10
CA PRO A 43 26.00 17.02 -3.44
C PRO A 43 24.59 16.60 -3.86
N GLN A 44 24.12 15.42 -3.44
CA GLN A 44 22.77 14.93 -3.72
C GLN A 44 21.71 15.84 -3.08
N ASN A 45 21.84 16.15 -1.78
CA ASN A 45 20.91 17.04 -1.08
C ASN A 45 20.84 18.43 -1.72
N LYS A 46 21.98 18.98 -2.17
CA LYS A 46 22.01 20.28 -2.87
C LYS A 46 21.18 20.23 -4.16
N ARG A 47 21.37 19.20 -4.97
CA ARG A 47 20.61 19.00 -6.22
C ARG A 47 19.11 18.84 -5.96
N LEU A 48 18.74 17.95 -5.02
CA LEU A 48 17.34 17.71 -4.68
C LEU A 48 16.66 18.97 -4.13
N SER A 49 17.33 19.72 -3.25
CA SER A 49 16.80 20.97 -2.69
C SER A 49 16.65 22.05 -3.75
N PHE A 50 17.58 22.13 -4.72
CA PHE A 50 17.47 23.05 -5.85
C PHE A 50 16.28 22.70 -6.74
N SER A 51 16.12 21.41 -7.08
CA SER A 51 14.96 20.91 -7.83
C SER A 51 13.65 21.26 -7.12
N TYR A 52 13.57 21.04 -5.80
CA TYR A 52 12.39 21.41 -5.01
C TYR A 52 12.10 22.90 -5.08
N SER A 53 13.10 23.76 -4.85
CA SER A 53 12.93 25.21 -4.89
C SER A 53 12.40 25.69 -6.25
N TYR A 54 12.95 25.14 -7.34
CA TYR A 54 12.48 25.42 -8.69
C TYR A 54 11.03 24.96 -8.91
N LEU A 55 10.73 23.70 -8.59
CA LEU A 55 9.40 23.11 -8.78
C LEU A 55 8.35 23.83 -7.93
N ASN A 56 8.66 24.16 -6.68
CA ASN A 56 7.75 24.89 -5.80
C ASN A 56 7.46 26.31 -6.32
N LYS A 57 8.49 27.01 -6.82
CA LYS A 57 8.30 28.33 -7.46
C LYS A 57 7.42 28.23 -8.71
N GLU A 58 7.66 27.23 -9.55
CA GLU A 58 6.89 27.01 -10.78
C GLU A 58 5.44 26.60 -10.47
N LYS A 59 5.24 25.70 -9.49
CA LYS A 59 3.93 25.31 -8.95
C LYS A 59 3.14 26.54 -8.50
N ARG A 60 3.73 27.42 -7.68
CA ARG A 60 3.08 28.66 -7.22
C ARG A 60 2.73 29.59 -8.38
N ARG A 61 3.65 29.76 -9.34
CA ARG A 61 3.42 30.61 -10.52
C ARG A 61 2.25 30.08 -11.35
N LEU A 62 2.26 28.77 -11.66
CA LEU A 62 1.22 28.10 -12.44
C LEU A 62 -0.13 28.07 -11.71
N THR A 63 -0.16 27.86 -10.39
CA THR A 63 -1.41 27.87 -9.60
C THR A 63 -2.07 29.25 -9.65
N ASN A 64 -1.31 30.33 -9.49
CA ASN A 64 -1.84 31.69 -9.61
C ASN A 64 -2.28 32.02 -11.05
N LEU A 65 -1.48 31.61 -12.04
CA LEU A 65 -1.83 31.80 -13.46
C LEU A 65 -3.13 31.07 -13.82
N MET A 66 -3.26 29.82 -13.40
CA MET A 66 -4.46 29.00 -13.60
C MET A 66 -5.68 29.66 -12.98
N LEU A 67 -5.60 30.13 -11.73
CA LEU A 67 -6.72 30.82 -11.08
C LEU A 67 -7.14 32.07 -11.87
N ASN A 68 -6.19 32.91 -12.28
CA ASN A 68 -6.51 34.11 -13.06
C ASN A 68 -7.14 33.73 -14.41
N GLN A 69 -6.58 32.76 -15.11
CA GLN A 69 -7.13 32.25 -16.38
C GLN A 69 -8.53 31.69 -16.22
N ILE A 70 -8.86 31.04 -15.09
CA ILE A 70 -10.21 30.55 -14.80
C ILE A 70 -11.15 31.72 -14.51
N ILE A 71 -10.75 32.71 -13.71
CA ILE A 71 -11.57 33.90 -13.40
C ILE A 71 -11.92 34.66 -14.68
N ASP A 72 -10.94 34.86 -15.56
CA ASP A 72 -11.09 35.62 -16.81
C ASP A 72 -11.73 34.80 -17.94
N LEU A 73 -11.96 33.50 -17.72
CA LEU A 73 -12.51 32.60 -18.73
C LEU A 73 -13.94 33.03 -19.07
N LYS A 74 -14.21 33.23 -20.38
CA LYS A 74 -15.54 33.49 -20.89
C LYS A 74 -15.94 32.35 -21.84
N LEU A 75 -16.97 31.60 -21.47
CA LEU A 75 -17.51 30.52 -22.28
C LEU A 75 -19.04 30.64 -22.40
N PRO A 76 -19.62 30.35 -23.58
CA PRO A 76 -21.07 30.31 -23.74
C PRO A 76 -21.77 29.36 -22.75
N ALA A 77 -21.10 28.25 -22.38
CA ALA A 77 -21.58 27.28 -21.40
C ALA A 77 -21.93 27.91 -20.04
N PHE A 78 -21.21 28.96 -19.62
CA PHE A 78 -21.45 29.64 -18.34
C PHE A 78 -22.77 30.41 -18.31
N SER A 79 -23.26 30.85 -19.47
CA SER A 79 -24.59 31.48 -19.58
C SER A 79 -25.71 30.45 -19.49
N LYS A 80 -25.47 29.22 -19.98
CA LYS A 80 -26.42 28.10 -19.92
C LYS A 80 -26.50 27.50 -18.51
N ASN A 81 -25.36 27.37 -17.83
CA ASN A 81 -25.29 26.94 -16.45
C ASN A 81 -24.33 27.83 -15.66
N LYS A 82 -24.94 28.68 -14.81
CA LYS A 82 -24.23 29.68 -14.01
C LYS A 82 -23.37 29.09 -12.88
N LEU A 83 -23.48 27.79 -12.60
CA LEU A 83 -22.71 27.13 -11.54
C LEU A 83 -21.33 26.64 -11.99
N ILE A 84 -21.14 26.42 -13.30
CA ILE A 84 -19.88 25.85 -13.84
C ILE A 84 -18.69 26.74 -13.48
N HIS A 85 -18.80 28.05 -13.73
CA HIS A 85 -17.70 28.98 -13.51
C HIS A 85 -17.35 29.13 -12.03
N PRO A 86 -18.31 29.34 -11.10
CA PRO A 86 -18.05 29.26 -9.66
C PRO A 86 -17.41 27.95 -9.20
N GLN A 87 -17.83 26.79 -9.73
CA GLN A 87 -17.23 25.50 -9.38
C GLN A 87 -15.75 25.41 -9.81
N LEU A 88 -15.41 25.86 -11.02
CA LEU A 88 -14.01 25.93 -11.46
C LEU A 88 -13.18 26.84 -10.56
N ILE A 89 -13.74 28.01 -10.20
CA ILE A 89 -13.08 28.95 -9.28
C ILE A 89 -12.89 28.34 -7.89
N ASP A 90 -13.86 27.61 -7.34
CA ASP A 90 -13.74 26.90 -6.05
C ASP A 90 -12.55 25.94 -6.04
N LYS A 91 -12.41 25.09 -7.07
CA LYS A 91 -11.29 24.13 -7.14
C LYS A 91 -9.95 24.83 -7.28
N ALA A 92 -9.89 25.87 -8.10
CA ALA A 92 -8.69 26.69 -8.27
C ALA A 92 -8.28 27.42 -6.96
N LEU A 93 -9.26 27.92 -6.20
CA LEU A 93 -9.03 28.53 -4.89
C LEU A 93 -8.57 27.51 -3.85
N LYS A 94 -9.13 26.29 -3.83
CA LYS A 94 -8.67 25.20 -2.96
C LYS A 94 -7.19 24.88 -3.20
N LEU A 95 -6.75 24.76 -4.46
CA LEU A 95 -5.34 24.60 -4.82
C LEU A 95 -4.46 25.77 -4.34
N LYS A 96 -4.91 27.01 -4.56
CA LYS A 96 -4.20 28.21 -4.11
C LYS A 96 -4.06 28.27 -2.58
N ASN A 97 -5.12 27.94 -1.86
CA ASN A 97 -5.13 27.94 -0.40
C ASN A 97 -4.15 26.91 0.16
N MET A 98 -4.06 25.72 -0.45
CA MET A 98 -3.07 24.72 -0.06
C MET A 98 -1.63 25.22 -0.24
N ASP A 99 -1.30 25.85 -1.37
CA ASP A 99 0.04 26.44 -1.58
C ASP A 99 0.35 27.54 -0.55
N GLN A 100 -0.65 28.37 -0.20
CA GLN A 100 -0.50 29.40 0.81
C GLN A 100 -0.31 28.82 2.22
N GLU A 101 -1.09 27.82 2.61
CA GLU A 101 -0.97 27.14 3.91
C GLU A 101 0.38 26.45 4.05
N HIS A 102 0.83 25.74 3.02
CA HIS A 102 2.16 25.15 2.96
C HIS A 102 3.25 26.21 3.20
N SER A 103 3.16 27.36 2.52
CA SER A 103 4.14 28.45 2.67
C SER A 103 4.20 29.09 4.05
N LYS A 104 3.10 29.03 4.82
CA LYS A 104 3.00 29.60 6.18
C LYS A 104 3.56 28.69 7.25
N LYS A 105 3.65 27.37 7.00
CA LYS A 105 4.19 26.42 7.97
C LYS A 105 5.69 26.62 8.15
N ARG A 106 6.08 26.97 9.38
CA ARG A 106 7.49 27.01 9.78
C ARG A 106 7.93 25.61 10.16
N PHE A 107 8.66 24.96 9.25
CA PHE A 107 9.37 23.73 9.60
C PHE A 107 10.51 24.07 10.55
N SER A 108 10.51 23.46 11.74
CA SER A 108 11.58 23.64 12.73
C SER A 108 12.91 23.25 12.09
N ARG A 109 13.90 24.14 12.14
CA ARG A 109 15.26 23.81 11.71
C ARG A 109 15.79 22.65 12.58
N PRO A 110 16.41 21.62 12.00
CA PRO A 110 16.94 20.52 12.79
C PRO A 110 17.96 21.03 13.82
N SER A 111 17.87 20.54 15.07
CA SER A 111 18.78 20.92 16.16
C SER A 111 20.25 20.58 15.88
N LYS A 112 20.51 19.63 14.97
CA LYS A 112 21.85 19.28 14.48
C LYS A 112 21.91 19.43 12.95
N ASN A 113 22.90 20.16 12.44
CA ASN A 113 23.15 20.38 11.00
C ASN A 113 23.76 19.14 10.30
N ARG A 114 23.17 17.95 10.52
CA ARG A 114 23.56 16.71 9.85
C ARG A 114 22.95 16.68 8.44
N LYS A 115 23.70 16.15 7.47
CA LYS A 115 23.25 16.06 6.07
C LYS A 115 21.93 15.29 5.93
N ILE A 116 21.78 14.19 6.66
CA ILE A 116 20.53 13.40 6.69
C ILE A 116 19.32 14.23 7.15
N ASN A 117 19.50 15.15 8.11
CA ASN A 117 18.40 15.98 8.60
C ASN A 117 17.92 16.98 7.54
N LYS A 118 18.79 17.40 6.61
CA LYS A 118 18.37 18.21 5.46
C LYS A 118 17.53 17.40 4.47
N LEU A 119 17.86 16.13 4.28
CA LEU A 119 17.07 15.23 3.42
C LEU A 119 15.71 14.92 4.04
N LYS A 120 15.66 14.63 5.35
CA LYS A 120 14.41 14.50 6.11
C LYS A 120 13.54 15.74 5.99
N GLN A 121 14.14 16.92 6.18
CA GLN A 121 13.43 18.18 6.04
C GLN A 121 12.87 18.35 4.63
N LEU A 122 13.61 17.97 3.59
CA LEU A 122 13.12 18.00 2.21
C LEU A 122 11.94 17.05 1.99
N ILE A 123 12.03 15.82 2.49
CA ILE A 123 10.93 14.84 2.43
C ILE A 123 9.69 15.43 3.10
N SER A 124 9.82 15.90 4.34
CA SER A 124 8.69 16.51 5.06
C SER A 124 8.12 17.76 4.38
N LEU A 125 8.96 18.53 3.67
CA LEU A 125 8.50 19.65 2.85
C LEU A 125 7.63 19.17 1.69
N ILE A 126 8.08 18.15 0.95
CA ILE A 126 7.34 17.59 -0.19
C ILE A 126 6.05 16.90 0.27
N GLU A 127 6.09 16.12 1.36
CA GLU A 127 4.90 15.47 1.91
C GLU A 127 3.83 16.47 2.36
N ASP A 128 4.25 17.62 2.91
CA ASP A 128 3.34 18.68 3.32
C ASP A 128 2.65 19.41 2.15
N GLU A 129 3.18 19.29 0.93
CA GLU A 129 2.49 19.75 -0.29
C GLU A 129 1.20 18.96 -0.54
N ASN A 130 1.07 17.76 0.05
CA ASN A 130 -0.12 16.90 -0.04
C ASN A 130 -0.53 16.66 -1.50
N LEU A 131 0.41 16.12 -2.28
CA LEU A 131 0.31 16.00 -3.75
C LEU A 131 -0.95 15.26 -4.21
N ASN A 132 -1.39 14.20 -3.52
CA ASN A 132 -2.61 13.47 -3.89
C ASN A 132 -3.86 14.37 -3.83
N LEU A 133 -3.93 15.24 -2.81
CA LEU A 133 -5.01 16.23 -2.69
C LEU A 133 -4.90 17.31 -3.79
N CYS A 134 -3.68 17.73 -4.13
CA CYS A 134 -3.45 18.65 -5.25
C CYS A 134 -3.88 18.05 -6.60
N HIS A 135 -3.46 16.82 -6.90
CA HIS A 135 -3.90 16.11 -8.10
C HIS A 135 -5.41 15.93 -8.10
N GLY A 136 -6.03 15.60 -6.97
CA GLY A 136 -7.48 15.45 -6.88
C GLY A 136 -8.23 16.73 -7.26
N TYR A 137 -7.85 17.90 -6.74
CA TYR A 137 -8.48 19.16 -7.15
C TYR A 137 -8.18 19.55 -8.60
N LEU A 138 -6.98 19.25 -9.10
CA LEU A 138 -6.64 19.48 -10.51
C LEU A 138 -7.48 18.58 -11.43
N ASN A 139 -7.65 17.31 -11.08
CA ASN A 139 -8.50 16.36 -11.79
C ASN A 139 -9.97 16.78 -11.74
N GLN A 140 -10.45 17.34 -10.62
CA GLN A 140 -11.80 17.89 -10.56
C GLN A 140 -12.02 19.04 -11.55
N ILE A 141 -11.01 19.89 -11.80
CA ILE A 141 -11.09 20.91 -12.85
C ILE A 141 -11.27 20.23 -14.22
N TYR A 142 -10.48 19.22 -14.55
CA TYR A 142 -10.63 18.47 -15.80
C TYR A 142 -12.00 17.78 -15.91
N VAL A 143 -12.47 17.16 -14.83
CA VAL A 143 -13.79 16.52 -14.77
C VAL A 143 -14.90 17.54 -15.04
N ILE A 144 -14.88 18.71 -14.39
CA ILE A 144 -15.85 19.79 -14.64
C ILE A 144 -15.82 20.21 -16.11
N LEU A 145 -14.63 20.39 -16.69
CA LEU A 145 -14.51 20.75 -18.11
C LEU A 145 -15.06 19.65 -19.03
N MET A 146 -14.86 18.39 -18.69
CA MET A 146 -15.29 17.24 -19.48
C MET A 146 -16.82 17.04 -19.42
N ILE A 147 -17.43 17.02 -18.23
CA ILE A 147 -18.88 16.76 -18.07
C ILE A 147 -19.78 17.87 -18.62
N HIS A 148 -19.20 19.01 -18.96
CA HIS A 148 -19.90 20.16 -19.57
C HIS A 148 -19.50 20.39 -21.03
N ASP A 149 -18.84 19.44 -21.68
CA ASP A 149 -18.41 19.50 -23.09
C ASP A 149 -17.52 20.71 -23.42
N ILE A 150 -16.74 21.15 -22.42
CA ILE A 150 -15.81 22.28 -22.54
C ILE A 150 -14.40 21.78 -22.87
N LEU A 151 -14.03 20.60 -22.36
CA LEU A 151 -12.74 19.96 -22.63
C LEU A 151 -12.69 19.53 -24.10
N PRO A 152 -11.71 20.00 -24.90
CA PRO A 152 -11.54 19.52 -26.27
C PRO A 152 -11.08 18.06 -26.25
N ILE A 153 -11.99 17.15 -26.60
CA ILE A 153 -11.74 15.72 -26.68
C ILE A 153 -11.19 15.39 -28.07
N ASN A 154 -10.05 14.70 -28.12
CA ASN A 154 -9.46 14.18 -29.34
C ASN A 154 -9.37 12.66 -29.25
N LEU A 155 -10.27 11.95 -29.93
CA LEU A 155 -10.32 10.49 -29.89
C LEU A 155 -9.29 9.90 -30.85
N ARG A 156 -8.52 8.90 -30.41
CA ARG A 156 -7.70 8.12 -31.34
C ARG A 156 -8.60 7.33 -32.31
N ALA A 157 -8.09 7.08 -33.51
CA ALA A 157 -8.86 6.42 -34.58
C ALA A 157 -9.05 4.92 -34.34
N GLU A 158 -8.04 4.25 -33.79
CA GLU A 158 -8.11 2.83 -33.46
C GLU A 158 -9.15 2.57 -32.37
N ARG A 159 -9.89 1.46 -32.51
CA ARG A 159 -10.84 1.03 -31.50
C ARG A 159 -10.14 0.42 -30.30
N TYR A 160 -10.76 0.60 -29.14
CA TYR A 160 -10.35 -0.05 -27.90
C TYR A 160 -10.32 -1.58 -28.05
N GLN A 161 -9.26 -2.20 -27.54
CA GLN A 161 -9.10 -3.64 -27.42
C GLN A 161 -9.19 -4.07 -25.95
N ALA A 162 -9.73 -5.28 -25.73
CA ALA A 162 -9.83 -5.85 -24.40
C ALA A 162 -8.46 -5.94 -23.70
N GLY A 163 -8.44 -5.60 -22.42
CA GLY A 163 -7.27 -5.57 -21.56
C GLY A 163 -6.36 -4.35 -21.76
N GLU A 164 -6.62 -3.42 -22.68
CA GLU A 164 -5.74 -2.25 -22.90
C GLU A 164 -5.52 -1.44 -21.61
N LEU A 165 -6.58 -1.18 -20.84
CA LEU A 165 -6.47 -0.48 -19.56
C LEU A 165 -5.73 -1.33 -18.50
N LEU A 166 -5.96 -2.65 -18.46
CA LEU A 166 -5.24 -3.56 -17.54
C LEU A 166 -3.73 -3.59 -17.82
N HIS A 167 -3.32 -3.47 -19.07
CA HIS A 167 -1.91 -3.44 -19.46
C HIS A 167 -1.25 -2.06 -19.27
N ASN A 168 -2.02 -1.01 -18.99
CA ASN A 168 -1.51 0.33 -18.72
C ASN A 168 -1.16 0.48 -17.23
N SER A 169 0.14 0.57 -16.90
CA SER A 169 0.62 0.68 -15.52
C SER A 169 0.14 1.95 -14.79
N GLU A 170 -0.03 3.05 -15.53
CA GLU A 170 -0.54 4.31 -14.97
C GLU A 170 -2.02 4.19 -14.63
N PHE A 171 -2.82 3.52 -15.47
CA PHE A 171 -4.22 3.22 -15.15
C PHE A 171 -4.33 2.36 -13.88
N ARG A 172 -3.59 1.25 -13.80
CA ARG A 172 -3.63 0.34 -12.64
C ARG A 172 -3.28 1.03 -11.33
N THR A 173 -2.26 1.89 -11.34
CA THR A 173 -1.85 2.62 -10.13
C THR A 173 -2.82 3.73 -9.78
N LYS A 174 -3.38 4.45 -10.77
CA LYS A 174 -4.38 5.49 -10.53
C LYS A 174 -5.72 4.94 -10.07
N ILE A 175 -6.17 3.80 -10.58
CA ILE A 175 -7.43 3.18 -10.13
C ILE A 175 -7.29 2.62 -8.71
N LEU A 176 -6.15 2.00 -8.36
CA LEU A 176 -5.85 1.62 -6.98
C LEU A 176 -5.84 2.83 -6.04
N GLN A 177 -5.18 3.92 -6.45
CA GLN A 177 -5.14 5.16 -5.65
C GLN A 177 -6.52 5.83 -5.53
N PHE A 178 -7.36 5.73 -6.55
CA PHE A 178 -8.69 6.31 -6.56
C PHE A 178 -9.58 5.77 -5.44
N ASP A 179 -9.46 4.50 -5.06
CA ASP A 179 -10.22 3.93 -3.94
C ASP A 179 -9.93 4.66 -2.61
N TYR A 180 -8.69 5.14 -2.42
CA TYR A 180 -8.29 5.95 -1.27
C TYR A 180 -8.75 7.41 -1.39
N ASP A 181 -8.80 7.93 -2.61
CA ASP A 181 -9.11 9.34 -2.90
C ASP A 181 -10.58 9.59 -3.29
N ARG A 182 -11.44 8.56 -3.27
CA ARG A 182 -12.85 8.64 -3.70
C ARG A 182 -13.63 9.75 -2.97
N TYR A 183 -13.29 10.03 -1.72
CA TYR A 183 -13.86 11.13 -0.92
C TYR A 183 -13.68 12.52 -1.56
N LEU A 184 -12.69 12.69 -2.45
CA LEU A 184 -12.48 13.93 -3.19
C LEU A 184 -13.59 14.20 -4.20
N TYR A 185 -14.20 13.13 -4.72
CA TYR A 185 -15.13 13.18 -5.83
C TYR A 185 -16.59 13.07 -5.41
N GLN A 186 -16.92 13.03 -4.12
CA GLN A 186 -18.31 12.99 -3.62
C GLN A 186 -19.20 14.17 -4.06
N GLU A 187 -18.61 15.29 -4.49
CA GLU A 187 -19.34 16.42 -5.09
C GLU A 187 -19.74 16.15 -6.56
N PHE A 188 -19.31 15.01 -7.11
CA PHE A 188 -19.56 14.52 -8.46
C PHE A 188 -20.01 13.05 -8.37
N GLU A 189 -20.54 12.50 -9.47
CA GLU A 189 -20.57 11.04 -9.61
C GLU A 189 -19.12 10.52 -9.76
N PRO A 190 -18.65 9.55 -8.94
CA PRO A 190 -17.33 8.92 -9.08
C PRO A 190 -17.01 8.47 -10.51
N GLU A 191 -18.03 8.04 -11.25
CA GLU A 191 -17.99 7.64 -12.66
C GLU A 191 -17.46 8.75 -13.57
N ASN A 192 -17.68 10.03 -13.23
CA ASN A 192 -17.16 11.15 -14.01
C ASN A 192 -15.64 11.24 -13.95
N TYR A 193 -15.03 10.89 -12.81
CA TYR A 193 -13.57 10.78 -12.73
C TYR A 193 -13.06 9.61 -13.57
N LEU A 194 -13.73 8.45 -13.51
CA LEU A 194 -13.34 7.28 -14.29
C LEU A 194 -13.39 7.55 -15.80
N LYS A 195 -14.43 8.24 -16.28
CA LYS A 195 -14.50 8.69 -17.68
C LYS A 195 -13.29 9.51 -18.08
N PHE A 196 -12.88 10.45 -17.23
CA PHE A 196 -11.70 11.28 -17.46
C PHE A 196 -10.41 10.46 -17.42
N LEU A 197 -10.28 9.57 -16.44
CA LEU A 197 -9.13 8.68 -16.29
C LEU A 197 -8.97 7.80 -17.55
N ILE A 198 -10.03 7.10 -17.97
CA ILE A 198 -10.04 6.25 -19.16
C ILE A 198 -9.62 7.05 -20.39
N TYR A 199 -10.25 8.21 -20.63
CA TYR A 199 -9.88 9.08 -21.75
C TYR A 199 -8.40 9.49 -21.71
N SER A 200 -7.89 9.88 -20.53
CA SER A 200 -6.48 10.27 -20.39
C SER A 200 -5.50 9.13 -20.70
N MET A 201 -5.90 7.87 -20.47
CA MET A 201 -5.05 6.69 -20.66
C MET A 201 -5.07 6.14 -22.08
N VAL A 202 -6.25 6.08 -22.72
CA VAL A 202 -6.42 5.41 -24.03
C VAL A 202 -6.96 6.30 -25.14
N GLN A 203 -7.26 7.58 -24.85
CA GLN A 203 -7.82 8.55 -25.80
C GLN A 203 -9.08 8.01 -26.50
N ARG A 204 -9.87 7.21 -25.79
CA ARG A 204 -11.22 6.76 -26.15
C ARG A 204 -12.15 7.13 -25.01
N MET A 205 -13.41 7.40 -25.32
CA MET A 205 -14.43 7.70 -24.31
C MET A 205 -15.23 6.44 -24.02
N PRO A 206 -15.51 6.13 -22.74
CA PRO A 206 -16.41 5.04 -22.42
C PRO A 206 -17.86 5.44 -22.72
N ASP A 207 -18.59 4.53 -23.34
CA ASP A 207 -20.01 4.64 -23.62
C ASP A 207 -20.84 4.44 -22.33
N TYR A 208 -20.29 3.67 -21.40
CA TYR A 208 -20.90 3.34 -20.12
C TYR A 208 -19.84 3.19 -19.04
N VAL A 209 -20.16 3.69 -17.84
CA VAL A 209 -19.38 3.47 -16.62
C VAL A 209 -20.36 3.38 -15.47
N LYS A 210 -20.23 2.35 -14.63
CA LYS A 210 -20.99 2.20 -13.39
C LYS A 210 -20.09 1.63 -12.30
N SER A 211 -20.20 2.16 -11.09
CA SER A 211 -19.49 1.66 -9.92
C SER A 211 -20.42 0.92 -8.95
N TYR A 212 -19.84 -0.05 -8.25
CA TYR A 212 -20.48 -0.85 -7.20
C TYR A 212 -19.57 -0.80 -5.97
N ASP A 213 -20.01 -0.22 -4.85
CA ASP A 213 -19.24 -0.17 -3.61
C ASP A 213 -19.63 -1.33 -2.67
N ALA A 214 -18.66 -2.16 -2.28
CA ALA A 214 -18.91 -3.27 -1.38
C ALA A 214 -19.53 -2.84 -0.04
N ARG A 215 -19.21 -1.65 0.48
CA ARG A 215 -19.74 -1.15 1.76
C ARG A 215 -21.17 -0.61 1.63
N GLU A 216 -21.60 -0.24 0.44
CA GLU A 216 -23.00 0.13 0.15
C GLU A 216 -23.86 -1.11 -0.08
N ILE A 217 -23.32 -2.10 -0.80
CA ILE A 217 -24.03 -3.34 -1.17
C ILE A 217 -24.08 -4.34 -0.01
N LEU A 218 -22.98 -4.48 0.71
CA LEU A 218 -22.81 -5.37 1.85
C LEU A 218 -22.47 -4.53 3.10
N PRO A 219 -23.46 -4.00 3.84
CA PRO A 219 -23.21 -3.12 5.00
C PRO A 219 -22.31 -3.74 6.08
N GLN A 220 -22.20 -5.08 6.13
CA GLN A 220 -21.31 -5.78 7.06
C GLN A 220 -19.82 -5.63 6.70
N ALA A 221 -19.48 -5.30 5.44
CA ALA A 221 -18.11 -5.04 5.00
C ALA A 221 -17.43 -3.94 5.83
N ALA A 222 -18.15 -2.85 6.13
CA ALA A 222 -17.62 -1.77 6.99
C ALA A 222 -17.32 -2.25 8.42
N LYS A 223 -18.05 -3.26 8.93
CA LYS A 223 -17.84 -3.79 10.28
C LYS A 223 -16.58 -4.63 10.37
N CYS A 224 -16.26 -5.44 9.36
CA CYS A 224 -15.04 -6.24 9.33
C CYS A 224 -13.81 -5.52 8.77
N GLY A 225 -13.98 -4.32 8.20
CA GLY A 225 -12.88 -3.55 7.58
C GLY A 225 -12.80 -3.70 6.06
N PHE A 226 -13.46 -4.71 5.49
CA PHE A 226 -13.45 -4.99 4.06
C PHE A 226 -13.88 -3.78 3.22
N SER A 227 -13.17 -3.55 2.11
CA SER A 227 -13.41 -2.49 1.16
C SER A 227 -13.00 -2.95 -0.23
N ALA A 228 -13.93 -2.87 -1.17
CA ALA A 228 -13.70 -3.14 -2.57
C ALA A 228 -14.70 -2.32 -3.40
N ILE A 229 -14.30 -1.99 -4.63
CA ILE A 229 -15.17 -1.30 -5.58
C ILE A 229 -15.06 -2.03 -6.91
N ALA A 230 -16.18 -2.24 -7.59
CA ALA A 230 -16.19 -2.77 -8.95
C ALA A 230 -16.59 -1.67 -9.92
N TYR A 231 -15.90 -1.61 -11.07
CA TYR A 231 -16.11 -0.63 -12.11
C TYR A 231 -16.46 -1.34 -13.42
N GLU A 232 -17.75 -1.38 -13.74
CA GLU A 232 -18.24 -1.89 -15.02
C GLU A 232 -18.12 -0.79 -16.08
N ILE A 233 -17.42 -1.08 -17.16
CA ILE A 233 -17.14 -0.14 -18.25
C ILE A 233 -17.50 -0.75 -19.60
N ALA A 234 -17.95 0.10 -20.53
CA ALA A 234 -18.04 -0.26 -21.93
C ALA A 234 -17.36 0.79 -22.80
N ILE A 235 -16.48 0.35 -23.70
CA ILE A 235 -15.76 1.20 -24.66
C ILE A 235 -15.79 0.52 -26.02
N ASP A 236 -16.34 1.17 -27.04
CA ASP A 236 -16.34 0.65 -28.43
C ASP A 236 -17.00 -0.74 -28.55
N GLY A 237 -17.96 -1.06 -27.66
CA GLY A 237 -18.63 -2.36 -27.59
C GLY A 237 -17.90 -3.44 -26.78
N VAL A 238 -16.66 -3.19 -26.32
CA VAL A 238 -15.94 -4.06 -25.37
C VAL A 238 -16.44 -3.77 -23.96
N LYS A 239 -16.77 -4.81 -23.19
CA LYS A 239 -17.25 -4.72 -21.81
C LYS A 239 -16.25 -5.32 -20.85
N GLU A 240 -15.87 -4.55 -19.85
CA GLU A 240 -14.90 -4.96 -18.82
C GLU A 240 -15.40 -4.55 -17.44
N CYS A 241 -15.06 -5.32 -16.42
CA CYS A 241 -15.32 -5.00 -15.03
C CYS A 241 -14.02 -5.09 -14.25
N TYR A 242 -13.61 -3.98 -13.62
CA TYR A 242 -12.44 -3.94 -12.76
C TYR A 242 -12.88 -4.00 -11.30
N ILE A 243 -12.57 -5.09 -10.61
CA ILE A 243 -12.82 -5.24 -9.18
C ILE A 243 -11.54 -4.88 -8.43
N THR A 244 -11.53 -3.72 -7.78
CA THR A 244 -10.40 -3.25 -6.98
C THR A 244 -10.59 -3.62 -5.52
N PHE A 245 -9.60 -4.31 -4.95
CA PHE A 245 -9.55 -4.64 -3.52
C PHE A 245 -8.54 -3.75 -2.83
N LYS A 246 -8.97 -3.12 -1.73
CA LYS A 246 -8.15 -2.17 -0.98
C LYS A 246 -7.12 -2.91 -0.10
N GLY A 247 -5.91 -2.35 0.01
CA GLY A 247 -4.88 -2.82 0.93
C GLY A 247 -5.03 -2.29 2.35
N THR A 248 -4.13 -2.73 3.25
CA THR A 248 -4.04 -2.30 4.66
C THR A 248 -3.41 -0.91 4.76
N GLU A 249 -4.16 0.10 4.32
CA GLU A 249 -3.78 1.51 4.38
C GLU A 249 -4.97 2.31 4.92
N ALA A 250 -4.70 3.18 5.89
CA ALA A 250 -5.75 3.94 6.57
C ALA A 250 -6.49 4.87 5.60
N ASN A 251 -7.81 4.73 5.48
CA ASN A 251 -8.62 5.71 4.76
C ASN A 251 -8.80 6.95 5.65
N VAL A 252 -7.94 7.94 5.45
CA VAL A 252 -8.02 9.19 6.18
C VAL A 252 -8.53 10.27 5.24
N ASP A 253 -9.82 10.57 5.32
CA ASP A 253 -10.38 11.76 4.65
C ASP A 253 -9.64 13.00 5.16
N LYS A 254 -8.78 13.54 4.29
CA LYS A 254 -7.94 14.70 4.63
C LYS A 254 -8.76 15.99 4.77
N LYS A 255 -10.03 16.03 4.33
CA LYS A 255 -10.98 17.14 4.59
C LYS A 255 -11.42 17.18 6.06
N ILE A 256 -11.39 16.07 6.79
CA ILE A 256 -11.74 16.03 8.22
C ILE A 256 -10.77 16.92 9.01
N ARG A 257 -11.23 18.07 9.50
CA ARG A 257 -10.36 19.02 10.22
C ARG A 257 -9.77 18.44 11.51
N SER A 258 -10.53 17.61 12.22
CA SER A 258 -10.11 17.05 13.50
C SER A 258 -9.01 16.00 13.33
N ARG A 259 -7.84 16.26 13.91
CA ARG A 259 -6.73 15.28 13.98
C ARG A 259 -7.11 14.04 14.78
N SER A 260 -7.87 14.18 15.87
CA SER A 260 -8.26 13.03 16.71
C SER A 260 -9.21 12.08 15.98
N LYS A 261 -10.19 12.61 15.24
CA LYS A 261 -11.13 11.79 14.45
C LYS A 261 -10.43 11.02 13.33
N ARG A 262 -9.49 11.67 12.62
CA ARG A 262 -8.65 11.02 11.61
C ARG A 262 -7.80 9.89 12.20
N PHE A 263 -7.24 10.13 13.37
CA PHE A 263 -6.43 9.14 14.09
C PHE A 263 -7.26 7.95 14.55
N GLU A 264 -8.46 8.19 15.09
CA GLU A 264 -9.39 7.15 15.52
C GLU A 264 -9.82 6.23 14.38
N GLN A 265 -10.25 6.82 13.24
CA GLN A 265 -10.64 6.06 12.05
C GLN A 265 -9.47 5.21 11.53
N SER A 266 -8.28 5.83 11.43
CA SER A 266 -7.08 5.15 10.97
C SER A 266 -6.73 3.93 11.83
N ILE A 267 -6.77 4.05 13.16
CA ILE A 267 -6.41 2.94 14.06
C ILE A 267 -7.40 1.78 13.95
N LEU A 268 -8.70 2.06 13.93
CA LEU A 268 -9.72 1.00 13.90
C LEU A 268 -9.70 0.21 12.60
N GLU A 269 -9.60 0.90 11.45
CA GLU A 269 -9.50 0.24 10.15
C GLU A 269 -8.21 -0.58 10.07
N THR A 270 -7.07 0.03 10.41
CA THR A 270 -5.77 -0.64 10.41
C THR A 270 -5.76 -1.88 11.32
N TYR A 271 -6.36 -1.79 12.52
CA TYR A 271 -6.45 -2.92 13.44
C TYR A 271 -7.20 -4.11 12.82
N LYS A 272 -8.38 -3.87 12.21
CA LYS A 272 -9.20 -4.93 11.61
C LYS A 272 -8.49 -5.62 10.45
N ASP A 273 -7.81 -4.85 9.62
CA ASP A 273 -7.03 -5.38 8.50
C ASP A 273 -5.84 -6.20 9.00
N TRP A 274 -5.16 -5.76 10.06
CA TRP A 274 -4.09 -6.54 10.68
C TRP A 274 -4.59 -7.78 11.40
N ASP A 275 -5.77 -7.75 12.01
CA ASP A 275 -6.40 -8.93 12.60
C ASP A 275 -6.67 -9.99 11.53
N TYR A 276 -7.17 -9.58 10.36
CA TYR A 276 -7.29 -10.48 9.22
C TYR A 276 -5.92 -10.94 8.70
N ASN A 277 -4.96 -10.04 8.46
CA ASN A 277 -3.62 -10.42 7.98
C ASN A 277 -2.95 -11.45 8.89
N VAL A 278 -3.07 -11.28 10.21
CA VAL A 278 -2.48 -12.24 11.17
C VAL A 278 -3.22 -13.57 11.12
N ASN A 279 -4.54 -13.58 11.24
CA ASN A 279 -5.28 -14.84 11.28
C ASN A 279 -5.23 -15.58 9.93
N ALA A 280 -5.57 -14.90 8.84
CA ALA A 280 -5.73 -15.50 7.52
C ALA A 280 -4.41 -15.73 6.79
N ILE A 281 -3.45 -14.79 6.86
CA ILE A 281 -2.21 -14.84 6.06
C ILE A 281 -1.05 -15.40 6.89
N LEU A 282 -0.79 -14.83 8.06
CA LEU A 282 0.35 -15.22 8.89
C LEU A 282 0.16 -16.63 9.47
N ILE A 283 -1.03 -16.95 9.96
CA ILE A 283 -1.32 -18.21 10.67
C ILE A 283 -2.03 -19.21 9.76
N GLY A 284 -2.95 -18.72 8.92
CA GLY A 284 -3.86 -19.57 8.14
C GLY A 284 -4.96 -20.20 9.00
N SER A 285 -5.43 -19.47 10.02
CA SER A 285 -6.48 -19.92 10.92
C SER A 285 -7.87 -19.78 10.31
N ASP A 286 -8.83 -20.45 10.93
CA ASP A 286 -10.27 -20.33 10.66
C ASP A 286 -10.92 -19.17 11.47
N LYS A 287 -10.10 -18.36 12.16
CA LYS A 287 -10.56 -17.22 12.96
C LYS A 287 -10.62 -15.98 12.08
N ASN A 288 -11.67 -15.19 12.26
CA ASN A 288 -11.92 -13.95 11.50
C ASN A 288 -11.82 -14.11 9.96
N LEU A 289 -12.65 -14.99 9.41
CA LEU A 289 -12.81 -15.19 7.96
C LEU A 289 -13.74 -14.14 7.31
N SER A 290 -14.15 -13.12 8.06
CA SER A 290 -15.21 -12.21 7.65
C SER A 290 -14.85 -11.40 6.41
N GLN A 291 -13.60 -10.92 6.28
CA GLN A 291 -13.21 -10.13 5.10
C GLN A 291 -13.19 -10.97 3.81
N ILE A 292 -12.66 -12.20 3.84
CA ILE A 292 -12.63 -13.06 2.63
C ILE A 292 -14.04 -13.53 2.24
N GLN A 293 -14.92 -13.78 3.22
CA GLN A 293 -16.33 -14.08 2.96
C GLN A 293 -17.04 -12.89 2.30
N MET A 294 -16.84 -11.67 2.82
CA MET A 294 -17.37 -10.45 2.18
C MET A 294 -16.80 -10.25 0.77
N ALA A 295 -15.54 -10.61 0.53
CA ALA A 295 -14.94 -10.55 -0.79
C ALA A 295 -15.60 -11.53 -1.76
N GLN A 296 -15.89 -12.77 -1.33
CA GLN A 296 -16.64 -13.75 -2.12
C GLN A 296 -18.07 -13.30 -2.41
N ASP A 297 -18.77 -12.77 -1.41
CA ASP A 297 -20.12 -12.25 -1.55
C ASP A 297 -20.17 -11.09 -2.54
N PHE A 298 -19.19 -10.19 -2.46
CA PHE A 298 -19.11 -9.04 -3.35
C PHE A 298 -18.81 -9.45 -4.79
N VAL A 299 -17.86 -10.36 -5.01
CA VAL A 299 -17.58 -10.87 -6.37
C VAL A 299 -18.81 -11.54 -6.98
N ARG A 300 -19.52 -12.39 -6.23
CA ARG A 300 -20.77 -13.01 -6.70
C ARG A 300 -21.83 -11.97 -7.05
N PHE A 301 -22.03 -10.98 -6.19
CA PHE A 301 -22.95 -9.89 -6.48
C PHE A 301 -22.59 -9.16 -7.78
N VAL A 302 -21.30 -8.89 -8.01
CA VAL A 302 -20.83 -8.22 -9.23
C VAL A 302 -21.08 -9.10 -10.45
N GLU A 303 -20.70 -10.39 -10.41
CA GLU A 303 -20.96 -11.36 -11.48
C GLU A 303 -22.44 -11.43 -11.86
N ASP A 304 -23.34 -11.41 -10.87
CA ASP A 304 -24.80 -11.42 -11.08
C ASP A 304 -25.36 -10.08 -11.59
N SER A 305 -24.66 -8.98 -11.36
CA SER A 305 -25.17 -7.61 -11.61
C SER A 305 -24.66 -6.97 -12.90
N ILE A 306 -23.51 -7.40 -13.42
CA ILE A 306 -22.91 -6.84 -14.63
C ILE A 306 -23.51 -7.46 -15.89
N ALA A 307 -23.31 -6.79 -17.03
CA ALA A 307 -23.81 -7.29 -18.30
C ALA A 307 -23.18 -8.65 -18.68
N PRO A 308 -23.90 -9.53 -19.38
CA PRO A 308 -23.35 -10.79 -19.88
C PRO A 308 -22.15 -10.58 -20.82
N ASN A 309 -21.24 -11.55 -20.83
CA ASN A 309 -19.98 -11.55 -21.61
C ASN A 309 -19.03 -10.38 -21.27
N THR A 310 -19.13 -9.83 -20.06
CA THR A 310 -18.18 -8.84 -19.54
C THR A 310 -16.94 -9.55 -19.01
N LEU A 311 -15.75 -9.09 -19.40
CA LEU A 311 -14.49 -9.60 -18.86
C LEU A 311 -14.26 -9.03 -17.45
N ILE A 312 -13.92 -9.87 -16.48
CA ILE A 312 -13.73 -9.47 -15.08
C ILE A 312 -12.26 -9.52 -14.72
N TYR A 313 -11.75 -8.39 -14.20
CA TYR A 313 -10.35 -8.24 -13.80
C TYR A 313 -10.22 -7.93 -12.31
N GLY A 314 -9.44 -8.73 -11.59
CA GLY A 314 -9.10 -8.47 -10.19
C GLY A 314 -7.88 -7.56 -10.07
N ILE A 315 -7.98 -6.45 -9.34
CA ILE A 315 -6.88 -5.52 -9.09
C ILE A 315 -6.70 -5.35 -7.58
N GLY A 316 -5.47 -5.46 -7.07
CA GLY A 316 -5.24 -5.34 -5.63
C GLY A 316 -3.84 -4.89 -5.22
N HIS A 317 -3.74 -4.23 -4.08
CA HIS A 317 -2.47 -3.84 -3.45
C HIS A 317 -2.37 -4.41 -2.04
N SER A 318 -1.20 -4.90 -1.62
CA SER A 318 -0.99 -5.43 -0.26
C SER A 318 -2.02 -6.52 0.11
N LEU A 319 -2.84 -6.32 1.14
CA LEU A 319 -3.99 -7.18 1.48
C LEU A 319 -5.00 -7.33 0.33
N GLY A 320 -5.23 -6.28 -0.46
CA GLY A 320 -6.08 -6.35 -1.66
C GLY A 320 -5.57 -7.35 -2.69
N GLY A 321 -4.24 -7.43 -2.87
CA GLY A 321 -3.62 -8.42 -3.74
C GLY A 321 -3.80 -9.85 -3.21
N HIS A 322 -3.80 -10.04 -1.88
CA HIS A 322 -4.12 -11.34 -1.27
C HIS A 322 -5.54 -11.78 -1.61
N PHE A 323 -6.53 -10.87 -1.62
CA PHE A 323 -7.89 -11.20 -2.04
C PHE A 323 -7.95 -11.63 -3.51
N VAL A 324 -7.31 -10.89 -4.42
CA VAL A 324 -7.25 -11.26 -5.85
C VAL A 324 -6.69 -12.68 -6.01
N GLN A 325 -5.54 -12.96 -5.41
CA GLN A 325 -4.88 -14.27 -5.53
C GLN A 325 -5.70 -15.40 -4.89
N THR A 326 -6.24 -15.17 -3.68
CA THR A 326 -6.96 -16.21 -2.92
C THR A 326 -8.31 -16.53 -3.57
N LEU A 327 -9.05 -15.51 -4.02
CA LEU A 327 -10.31 -15.70 -4.75
C LEU A 327 -10.09 -16.38 -6.10
N GLN A 328 -9.03 -16.01 -6.82
CA GLN A 328 -8.68 -16.68 -8.07
C GLN A 328 -8.30 -18.15 -7.85
N LEU A 329 -7.51 -18.47 -6.82
CA LEU A 329 -7.18 -19.86 -6.50
C LEU A 329 -8.43 -20.67 -6.15
N MET A 330 -9.29 -20.12 -5.29
CA MET A 330 -10.48 -20.83 -4.82
C MET A 330 -11.52 -20.97 -5.92
N ASN A 331 -11.85 -19.88 -6.62
CA ASN A 331 -13.08 -19.77 -7.40
C ASN A 331 -12.85 -19.45 -8.88
N ASN A 332 -11.60 -19.20 -9.30
CA ASN A 332 -11.27 -18.78 -10.67
C ASN A 332 -12.11 -17.56 -11.12
N SER A 333 -12.25 -16.58 -10.22
CA SER A 333 -13.19 -15.45 -10.32
C SER A 333 -12.86 -14.40 -11.37
N PHE A 334 -11.64 -14.39 -11.91
CA PHE A 334 -11.19 -13.33 -12.83
C PHE A 334 -10.63 -13.93 -14.12
N ASP A 335 -10.90 -13.27 -15.24
CA ASP A 335 -10.32 -13.57 -16.55
C ASP A 335 -8.83 -13.23 -16.60
N ALA A 336 -8.44 -12.16 -15.89
CA ALA A 336 -7.06 -11.76 -15.67
C ALA A 336 -6.96 -10.92 -14.38
N GLY A 337 -5.75 -10.63 -13.92
CA GLY A 337 -5.60 -9.85 -12.70
C GLY A 337 -4.24 -9.25 -12.50
N TYR A 338 -4.21 -8.26 -11.62
CA TYR A 338 -3.03 -7.49 -11.27
C TYR A 338 -2.91 -7.31 -9.77
N THR A 339 -1.73 -7.57 -9.24
CA THR A 339 -1.42 -7.23 -7.86
C THR A 339 -0.13 -6.41 -7.74
N LEU A 340 -0.09 -5.50 -6.76
CA LEU A 340 1.09 -4.69 -6.43
C LEU A 340 1.50 -4.93 -4.97
N ASN A 341 2.75 -5.33 -4.72
CA ASN A 341 3.28 -5.61 -3.38
C ASN A 341 2.33 -6.46 -2.52
N SER A 342 1.73 -7.48 -3.15
CA SER A 342 0.68 -8.29 -2.55
C SER A 342 1.18 -9.12 -1.38
N ALA A 343 0.37 -9.32 -0.35
CA ALA A 343 0.56 -10.43 0.59
C ALA A 343 0.26 -11.79 -0.09
N PRO A 344 0.87 -12.91 0.37
CA PRO A 344 0.70 -14.22 -0.26
C PRO A 344 -0.63 -14.89 0.11
N ILE A 345 -0.96 -15.99 -0.57
CA ILE A 345 -2.02 -16.92 -0.17
C ILE A 345 -1.49 -17.81 0.94
N ASN A 346 -2.29 -18.13 1.96
CA ASN A 346 -2.00 -19.20 2.91
C ASN A 346 -2.86 -20.44 2.60
N LEU A 347 -2.22 -21.59 2.37
CA LEU A 347 -2.90 -22.83 1.98
C LEU A 347 -3.79 -23.42 3.08
N LYS A 348 -3.47 -23.19 4.36
CA LYS A 348 -4.33 -23.64 5.47
C LYS A 348 -5.67 -22.90 5.47
N LEU A 349 -5.63 -21.58 5.27
CA LEU A 349 -6.83 -20.77 5.08
C LEU A 349 -7.68 -21.30 3.91
N VAL A 350 -7.05 -21.56 2.76
CA VAL A 350 -7.75 -22.08 1.58
C VAL A 350 -8.38 -23.44 1.87
N GLN A 351 -7.68 -24.33 2.58
CA GLN A 351 -8.24 -25.62 2.98
C GLN A 351 -9.44 -25.46 3.91
N HIS A 352 -9.42 -24.51 4.85
CA HIS A 352 -10.57 -24.22 5.71
C HIS A 352 -11.77 -23.68 4.92
N LEU A 353 -11.54 -22.78 3.97
CA LEU A 353 -12.60 -22.15 3.18
C LEU A 353 -13.17 -23.06 2.08
N LYS A 354 -12.30 -23.84 1.43
CA LYS A 354 -12.64 -24.69 0.29
C LYS A 354 -11.89 -26.02 0.37
N PRO A 355 -12.20 -26.89 1.35
CA PRO A 355 -11.49 -28.15 1.55
C PRO A 355 -11.57 -29.09 0.34
N SER A 356 -12.66 -29.00 -0.44
CA SER A 356 -12.87 -29.77 -1.66
C SER A 356 -12.13 -29.24 -2.89
N LEU A 357 -11.35 -28.16 -2.77
CA LEU A 357 -10.58 -27.61 -3.90
C LEU A 357 -9.56 -28.63 -4.44
N PHE A 358 -8.95 -29.41 -3.54
CA PHE A 358 -7.99 -30.45 -3.86
C PHE A 358 -8.39 -31.78 -3.24
N SER A 359 -7.91 -32.89 -3.83
CA SER A 359 -7.96 -34.19 -3.17
C SER A 359 -7.06 -34.21 -1.92
N SER A 360 -7.33 -35.13 -0.98
CA SER A 360 -6.51 -35.30 0.24
C SER A 360 -5.02 -35.48 -0.09
N ASP A 361 -4.69 -36.30 -1.09
CA ASP A 361 -3.31 -36.53 -1.53
C ASP A 361 -2.64 -35.25 -2.06
N THR A 362 -3.39 -34.41 -2.78
CA THR A 362 -2.87 -33.14 -3.30
C THR A 362 -2.67 -32.14 -2.17
N TRP A 363 -3.58 -32.07 -1.20
CA TRP A 363 -3.39 -31.26 0.02
C TRP A 363 -2.15 -31.70 0.79
N GLU A 364 -1.95 -33.00 1.01
CA GLU A 364 -0.78 -33.52 1.71
C GLU A 364 0.51 -33.16 0.98
N LYS A 365 0.56 -33.33 -0.35
CA LYS A 365 1.71 -32.93 -1.18
C LYS A 365 1.97 -31.44 -1.11
N LEU A 366 0.94 -30.60 -1.26
CA LEU A 366 1.06 -29.15 -1.18
C LEU A 366 1.59 -28.71 0.19
N PHE A 367 1.04 -29.25 1.28
CA PHE A 367 1.54 -28.96 2.62
C PHE A 367 2.98 -29.43 2.78
N LYS A 368 3.35 -30.65 2.39
CA LYS A 368 4.75 -31.09 2.44
C LYS A 368 5.68 -30.18 1.63
N LEU A 369 5.28 -29.76 0.43
CA LEU A 369 6.04 -28.85 -0.43
C LEU A 369 6.12 -27.43 0.11
N THR A 370 5.23 -27.02 1.01
CA THR A 370 5.19 -25.67 1.62
C THR A 370 5.41 -25.67 3.13
N ASP A 371 5.70 -26.85 3.68
CA ASP A 371 5.95 -27.08 5.10
C ASP A 371 7.24 -26.40 5.55
N ASP A 372 7.44 -26.42 6.85
CA ASP A 372 8.38 -25.59 7.56
C ASP A 372 9.58 -26.32 8.13
N THR A 373 9.74 -27.61 7.81
CA THR A 373 10.85 -28.48 8.27
C THR A 373 12.21 -27.78 8.23
N ASP A 374 13.01 -27.96 9.28
CA ASP A 374 14.31 -27.28 9.47
C ASP A 374 15.25 -27.45 8.27
N GLY A 375 15.45 -26.34 7.57
CA GLY A 375 16.25 -26.18 6.36
C GLY A 375 15.93 -24.82 5.73
N THR A 376 16.89 -24.19 5.04
CA THR A 376 16.61 -22.92 4.36
C THR A 376 15.77 -23.18 3.12
N LYS A 377 14.46 -23.02 3.25
CA LYS A 377 13.52 -23.19 2.14
C LYS A 377 13.31 -21.85 1.44
N PHE A 378 13.93 -21.70 0.28
CA PHE A 378 13.64 -20.61 -0.64
C PHE A 378 12.62 -21.10 -1.66
N ILE A 379 11.74 -20.21 -2.13
CA ILE A 379 10.90 -20.55 -3.28
C ILE A 379 11.77 -20.51 -4.54
N THR A 380 12.38 -21.65 -4.85
CA THR A 380 13.17 -21.83 -6.06
C THR A 380 12.26 -22.00 -7.28
N PRO A 381 12.74 -21.73 -8.50
CA PRO A 381 11.99 -22.04 -9.73
C PRO A 381 11.53 -23.50 -9.80
N GLU A 382 12.33 -24.42 -9.25
CA GLU A 382 11.99 -25.83 -9.19
C GLU A 382 10.83 -26.12 -8.22
N LEU A 383 10.91 -25.61 -6.98
CA LEU A 383 9.83 -25.74 -6.00
C LEU A 383 8.54 -25.11 -6.54
N ARG A 384 8.66 -23.94 -7.18
CA ARG A 384 7.55 -23.24 -7.83
C ARG A 384 6.88 -24.11 -8.90
N ARG A 385 7.67 -24.75 -9.76
CA ARG A 385 7.16 -25.66 -10.80
C ARG A 385 6.40 -26.85 -10.19
N GLN A 386 6.92 -27.44 -9.12
CA GLN A 386 6.26 -28.54 -8.42
C GLN A 386 4.92 -28.12 -7.80
N ILE A 387 4.86 -26.93 -7.19
CA ILE A 387 3.61 -26.37 -6.66
C ILE A 387 2.61 -26.14 -7.80
N ASN A 388 3.04 -25.50 -8.90
CA ASN A 388 2.17 -25.18 -10.03
C ASN A 388 1.53 -26.42 -10.67
N GLN A 389 2.24 -27.56 -10.72
CA GLN A 389 1.71 -28.82 -11.24
C GLN A 389 0.57 -29.41 -10.39
N LEU A 390 0.44 -28.98 -9.13
CA LEU A 390 -0.63 -29.41 -8.21
C LEU A 390 -1.83 -28.47 -8.19
N LEU A 391 -1.70 -27.28 -8.79
CA LEU A 391 -2.78 -26.29 -8.84
C LEU A 391 -3.85 -26.71 -9.87
N PRO A 392 -5.12 -26.27 -9.69
CA PRO A 392 -6.22 -26.80 -10.49
C PRO A 392 -6.32 -26.14 -11.88
N HIS A 393 -5.69 -24.98 -12.07
CA HIS A 393 -5.75 -24.18 -13.29
C HIS A 393 -4.39 -23.56 -13.62
N ASP A 394 -4.22 -23.15 -14.88
CA ASP A 394 -3.18 -22.20 -15.25
C ASP A 394 -3.62 -20.79 -14.84
N TYR A 395 -2.78 -20.12 -14.06
CA TYR A 395 -3.02 -18.76 -13.56
C TYR A 395 -2.15 -17.71 -14.27
N SER A 396 -1.60 -18.01 -15.44
CA SER A 396 -0.71 -17.14 -16.21
C SER A 396 -1.26 -15.74 -16.49
N GLN A 397 -2.58 -15.53 -16.44
CA GLN A 397 -3.24 -14.22 -16.59
C GLN A 397 -3.21 -13.34 -15.33
N ILE A 398 -2.77 -13.87 -14.18
CA ILE A 398 -2.54 -13.09 -12.97
C ILE A 398 -1.08 -12.61 -12.95
N ILE A 399 -0.90 -11.30 -12.88
CA ILE A 399 0.42 -10.65 -12.81
C ILE A 399 0.60 -10.07 -11.40
N ASN A 400 1.63 -10.53 -10.69
CA ASN A 400 2.02 -10.00 -9.38
C ASN A 400 3.28 -9.15 -9.53
N GLU A 401 3.12 -7.83 -9.54
CA GLU A 401 4.25 -6.91 -9.51
C GLU A 401 4.67 -6.68 -8.05
N ALA A 402 5.95 -6.88 -7.79
CA ALA A 402 6.51 -6.69 -6.46
C ALA A 402 7.82 -5.92 -6.55
N PHE A 403 8.04 -5.06 -5.56
CA PHE A 403 9.38 -4.62 -5.28
C PHE A 403 10.13 -5.72 -4.52
N GLU A 404 11.28 -6.17 -5.03
CA GLU A 404 12.03 -7.32 -4.49
C GLU A 404 12.36 -7.16 -2.99
N GLN A 405 12.56 -5.92 -2.55
CA GLN A 405 12.92 -5.57 -1.19
C GLN A 405 11.71 -5.07 -0.37
N ASP A 406 10.48 -5.30 -0.86
CA ASP A 406 9.26 -4.96 -0.13
C ASP A 406 9.13 -5.77 1.16
N MET A 407 8.55 -5.16 2.20
CA MET A 407 8.38 -5.81 3.49
C MET A 407 7.45 -7.03 3.43
N THR A 408 6.51 -7.11 2.49
CA THR A 408 5.61 -8.26 2.34
C THR A 408 6.33 -9.52 1.86
N GLN A 409 7.52 -9.40 1.28
CA GLN A 409 8.30 -10.57 0.84
C GLN A 409 8.62 -11.51 2.00
N VAL A 410 8.68 -11.00 3.24
CA VAL A 410 8.85 -11.85 4.44
C VAL A 410 7.73 -12.87 4.59
N PHE A 411 6.50 -12.54 4.16
CA PHE A 411 5.35 -13.42 4.32
C PHE A 411 5.35 -14.57 3.30
N TYR A 412 5.98 -14.39 2.13
CA TYR A 412 6.13 -15.45 1.13
C TYR A 412 7.11 -16.54 1.56
N GLU A 413 7.92 -16.25 2.58
CA GLU A 413 8.91 -17.15 3.16
C GLU A 413 8.40 -17.83 4.44
N LEU A 414 7.14 -17.59 4.78
CA LEU A 414 6.47 -18.26 5.88
C LEU A 414 5.90 -19.61 5.44
N PRO A 415 5.62 -20.50 6.40
CA PRO A 415 5.07 -21.82 6.10
C PRO A 415 3.70 -21.74 5.43
N PHE A 416 3.46 -22.67 4.50
CA PHE A 416 2.18 -22.86 3.83
C PHE A 416 1.74 -21.68 2.95
N THR A 417 2.62 -20.70 2.70
CA THR A 417 2.30 -19.57 1.82
C THR A 417 2.74 -19.83 0.39
N ILE A 418 1.92 -19.38 -0.56
CA ILE A 418 2.19 -19.46 -2.00
C ILE A 418 1.71 -18.20 -2.70
N TRP A 419 2.02 -18.11 -4.00
CA TRP A 419 1.40 -17.17 -4.93
C TRP A 419 0.82 -17.91 -6.13
N ILE A 420 0.05 -17.25 -6.98
CA ILE A 420 -0.41 -17.82 -8.25
C ILE A 420 -0.10 -16.87 -9.41
N GLY A 421 0.02 -17.40 -10.61
CA GLY A 421 0.36 -16.62 -11.80
C GLY A 421 1.83 -16.19 -11.86
N GLN A 422 2.08 -15.14 -12.66
CA GLN A 422 3.41 -14.61 -12.94
C GLN A 422 3.87 -13.70 -11.80
N LYS A 423 5.15 -13.77 -11.41
CA LYS A 423 5.74 -12.83 -10.46
C LYS A 423 6.77 -11.95 -11.18
N TRP A 424 6.55 -10.64 -11.14
CA TRP A 424 7.39 -9.63 -11.79
C TRP A 424 8.06 -8.80 -10.71
N GLU A 425 9.34 -9.08 -10.46
CA GLU A 425 10.11 -8.44 -9.40
C GLU A 425 10.94 -7.28 -9.94
N TYR A 426 10.79 -6.11 -9.32
CA TYR A 426 11.52 -4.91 -9.67
C TYR A 426 12.68 -4.71 -8.69
N ASN A 427 13.90 -4.60 -9.23
CA ASN A 427 15.10 -4.34 -8.45
C ASN A 427 15.61 -2.90 -8.67
N LEU A 428 16.07 -2.29 -7.59
CA LEU A 428 16.93 -1.11 -7.63
C LEU A 428 18.39 -1.52 -7.40
N SER A 429 19.13 -1.83 -8.47
CA SER A 429 20.53 -2.30 -8.42
C SER A 429 21.51 -1.45 -7.57
N ASN A 430 21.18 -0.17 -7.35
CA ASN A 430 21.96 0.78 -6.57
C ASN A 430 21.38 1.12 -5.18
N TRP A 431 20.24 0.54 -4.81
CA TRP A 431 19.61 0.75 -3.50
C TRP A 431 19.88 -0.48 -2.63
N LYS A 432 20.44 -0.23 -1.44
CA LYS A 432 20.81 -1.27 -0.49
C LYS A 432 19.84 -1.21 0.66
N TYR A 433 18.78 -2.01 0.59
CA TYR A 433 17.86 -2.20 1.71
C TYR A 433 18.45 -3.20 2.71
N PRO A 434 18.60 -2.83 4.00
CA PRO A 434 19.18 -3.74 4.99
C PRO A 434 18.20 -4.85 5.40
N PHE A 435 16.91 -4.69 5.11
CA PHE A 435 15.88 -5.65 5.49
C PHE A 435 16.20 -7.02 4.91
N LYS A 436 16.17 -8.02 5.79
CA LYS A 436 16.39 -9.41 5.42
C LYS A 436 15.03 -10.05 5.25
N ASN A 437 14.65 -10.31 4.00
CA ASN A 437 13.34 -10.91 3.68
C ASN A 437 13.22 -12.36 4.19
N HIS A 438 14.34 -13.05 4.43
CA HIS A 438 14.35 -14.45 4.88
C HIS A 438 14.64 -14.54 6.39
N PRO A 439 13.61 -14.68 7.25
CA PRO A 439 13.82 -14.85 8.68
C PRO A 439 14.58 -16.14 9.00
N ARG A 440 14.49 -17.17 8.14
CA ARG A 440 15.16 -18.48 8.26
C ARG A 440 16.68 -18.42 8.34
N ALA A 441 17.30 -17.33 7.89
CA ALA A 441 18.74 -17.13 8.06
C ALA A 441 19.13 -16.94 9.55
N TYR A 442 18.15 -16.69 10.43
CA TYR A 442 18.34 -16.39 11.83
C TYR A 442 17.43 -17.20 12.75
N LEU A 443 16.24 -17.59 12.26
CA LEU A 443 15.20 -18.28 13.03
C LEU A 443 14.99 -19.72 12.54
N ASN A 444 14.92 -20.67 13.45
CA ASN A 444 14.46 -22.04 13.16
C ASN A 444 12.92 -22.13 13.10
N SER A 445 12.42 -23.32 12.77
CA SER A 445 10.98 -23.61 12.65
C SER A 445 10.20 -23.26 13.91
N GLY A 446 10.67 -23.75 15.06
CA GLY A 446 10.03 -23.49 16.35
C GLY A 446 9.99 -22.00 16.71
N GLU A 447 11.03 -21.25 16.36
CA GLU A 447 11.10 -19.79 16.56
C GLU A 447 10.09 -19.04 15.66
N ILE A 448 9.93 -19.46 14.40
CA ILE A 448 8.94 -18.88 13.48
C ILE A 448 7.51 -19.17 13.94
N HIS A 449 7.20 -20.41 14.33
CA HIS A 449 5.88 -20.75 14.89
C HIS A 449 5.59 -19.98 16.18
N SER A 450 6.60 -19.80 17.04
CA SER A 450 6.46 -19.01 18.26
C SER A 450 6.15 -17.54 17.95
N TYR A 451 6.77 -16.98 16.90
CA TYR A 451 6.44 -15.65 16.39
C TYR A 451 5.00 -15.57 15.87
N GLN A 452 4.56 -16.51 15.05
CA GLN A 452 3.17 -16.56 14.55
C GLN A 452 2.18 -16.63 15.72
N HIS A 453 2.46 -17.47 16.72
CA HIS A 453 1.63 -17.63 17.91
C HIS A 453 1.61 -16.37 18.80
N PHE A 454 2.72 -15.62 18.90
CA PHE A 454 2.74 -14.35 19.61
C PHE A 454 1.73 -13.35 19.00
N PHE A 455 1.71 -13.23 17.67
CA PHE A 455 0.77 -12.36 16.98
C PHE A 455 -0.67 -12.90 17.08
N GLU A 456 -0.88 -14.21 16.98
CA GLU A 456 -2.18 -14.82 17.23
C GLU A 456 -2.74 -14.41 18.60
N GLN A 457 -1.93 -14.55 19.65
CA GLN A 457 -2.32 -14.22 21.01
C GLN A 457 -2.55 -12.72 21.21
N LEU A 458 -1.76 -11.86 20.56
CA LEU A 458 -1.98 -10.42 20.59
C LEU A 458 -3.36 -10.10 20.03
N PHE A 459 -3.67 -10.59 18.83
CA PHE A 459 -4.92 -10.26 18.16
C PHE A 459 -6.14 -10.88 18.83
N ALA A 460 -6.00 -12.10 19.39
CA ALA A 460 -7.00 -12.68 20.28
C ALA A 460 -7.23 -11.78 21.52
N TYR A 461 -6.17 -11.25 22.14
CA TYR A 461 -6.28 -10.32 23.28
C TYR A 461 -6.93 -8.99 22.90
N LEU A 462 -6.80 -8.57 21.64
CA LEU A 462 -7.40 -7.33 21.14
C LEU A 462 -8.86 -7.49 20.71
N SER A 463 -9.35 -8.71 20.49
CA SER A 463 -10.69 -8.99 19.95
C SER A 463 -11.84 -8.34 20.74
N ASP A 464 -11.67 -8.13 22.04
CA ASP A 464 -12.65 -7.45 22.91
C ASP A 464 -12.62 -5.90 22.81
N SER A 465 -11.78 -5.34 21.94
CA SER A 465 -11.61 -3.89 21.80
C SER A 465 -12.68 -3.28 20.90
N ASN A 466 -13.56 -2.48 21.48
CA ASN A 466 -14.69 -1.83 20.78
C ASN A 466 -14.37 -0.44 20.21
N ASN A 467 -13.23 0.15 20.56
CA ASN A 467 -12.81 1.46 20.06
C ASN A 467 -11.28 1.60 20.02
N SER A 468 -10.81 2.66 19.33
CA SER A 468 -9.37 2.93 19.11
C SER A 468 -8.59 3.05 20.43
N ALA A 469 -9.17 3.69 21.45
CA ALA A 469 -8.52 3.86 22.75
C ALA A 469 -8.34 2.53 23.48
N GLN A 470 -9.30 1.60 23.35
CA GLN A 470 -9.19 0.24 23.87
C GLN A 470 -8.13 -0.55 23.11
N VAL A 471 -8.10 -0.48 21.77
CA VAL A 471 -7.07 -1.16 20.95
C VAL A 471 -5.67 -0.76 21.41
N ILE A 472 -5.41 0.55 21.56
CA ILE A 472 -4.10 1.06 22.02
C ILE A 472 -3.80 0.56 23.45
N ARG A 473 -4.75 0.73 24.37
CA ARG A 473 -4.57 0.37 25.79
C ARG A 473 -4.30 -1.12 25.95
N ASN A 474 -5.08 -1.95 25.27
CA ASN A 474 -4.98 -3.40 25.32
C ASN A 474 -3.68 -3.89 24.67
N SER A 475 -3.26 -3.28 23.55
CA SER A 475 -1.96 -3.56 22.93
C SER A 475 -0.80 -3.29 23.89
N MET A 476 -0.82 -2.13 24.56
CA MET A 476 0.20 -1.77 25.55
C MET A 476 0.17 -2.71 26.77
N SER A 477 -1.02 -3.11 27.23
CA SER A 477 -1.17 -4.08 28.31
C SER A 477 -0.60 -5.44 27.94
N PHE A 478 -0.90 -5.95 26.74
CA PHE A 478 -0.37 -7.22 26.23
C PHE A 478 1.16 -7.18 26.13
N ILE A 479 1.72 -6.13 25.52
CA ILE A 479 3.18 -5.95 25.42
C ILE A 479 3.80 -5.93 26.81
N ARG A 480 3.19 -5.25 27.78
CA ARG A 480 3.69 -5.20 29.16
C ARG A 480 3.67 -6.58 29.83
N LEU A 481 2.60 -7.35 29.65
CA LEU A 481 2.48 -8.71 30.18
C LEU A 481 3.51 -9.65 29.55
N ARG A 482 3.70 -9.61 28.24
CA ARG A 482 4.69 -10.42 27.53
C ARG A 482 6.12 -10.02 27.86
N THR A 483 6.38 -8.73 28.03
CA THR A 483 7.68 -8.23 28.51
C THR A 483 8.00 -8.76 29.91
N LYS A 484 7.00 -8.78 30.80
CA LYS A 484 7.15 -9.37 32.13
C LYS A 484 7.44 -10.87 32.05
N LEU A 485 6.67 -11.61 31.25
CA LEU A 485 6.90 -13.05 31.05
C LEU A 485 8.30 -13.32 30.51
N LEU A 486 8.75 -12.56 29.51
CA LEU A 486 10.11 -12.66 28.97
C LEU A 486 11.15 -12.45 30.07
N HIS A 487 11.00 -11.42 30.91
CA HIS A 487 11.90 -11.18 32.03
C HIS A 487 11.90 -12.33 33.03
N ASP A 488 10.72 -12.82 33.43
CA ASP A 488 10.58 -13.92 34.40
C ASP A 488 11.15 -15.25 33.87
N THR A 489 11.27 -15.41 32.54
CA THR A 489 11.71 -16.66 31.88
C THR A 489 13.06 -16.55 31.17
N ILE A 490 13.71 -15.38 31.18
CA ILE A 490 14.94 -15.15 30.41
C ILE A 490 16.11 -16.05 30.84
N ASN A 491 16.03 -16.61 32.05
CA ASN A 491 17.04 -17.51 32.61
C ASN A 491 17.01 -18.90 31.97
N ASP A 492 15.91 -19.26 31.28
CA ASP A 492 15.86 -20.45 30.44
C ASP A 492 16.73 -20.26 29.19
N PRO A 493 17.74 -21.12 28.95
CA PRO A 493 18.61 -21.03 27.78
C PRO A 493 17.86 -20.99 26.45
N LYS A 494 16.71 -21.67 26.32
CA LYS A 494 15.90 -21.64 25.10
C LYS A 494 15.28 -20.27 24.88
N THR A 495 14.68 -19.70 25.92
CA THR A 495 14.06 -18.38 25.89
C THR A 495 15.09 -17.28 25.59
N ALA A 496 16.26 -17.32 26.25
CA ALA A 496 17.36 -16.39 25.98
C ALA A 496 17.85 -16.45 24.52
N LYS A 497 18.02 -17.66 23.99
CA LYS A 497 18.41 -17.89 22.59
C LYS A 497 17.36 -17.30 21.64
N TYR A 498 16.08 -17.62 21.84
CA TYR A 498 14.98 -17.16 20.98
C TYR A 498 14.90 -15.64 20.93
N PHE A 499 14.97 -14.99 22.10
CA PHE A 499 14.98 -13.54 22.19
C PHE A 499 16.19 -12.92 21.47
N TYR A 500 17.38 -13.49 21.64
CA TYR A 500 18.59 -13.02 20.96
C TYR A 500 18.49 -13.16 19.44
N ASP A 501 18.07 -14.32 18.93
CA ASP A 501 18.03 -14.58 17.49
C ASP A 501 16.99 -13.70 16.78
N TYR A 502 15.81 -13.52 17.38
CA TYR A 502 14.80 -12.59 16.87
C TYR A 502 15.28 -11.15 16.91
N SER A 503 15.87 -10.72 18.02
CA SER A 503 16.45 -9.37 18.12
C SER A 503 17.58 -9.16 17.11
N ASN A 504 18.38 -10.20 16.85
CA ASN A 504 19.47 -10.16 15.88
C ASN A 504 18.92 -10.10 14.46
N TYR A 505 17.88 -10.86 14.13
CA TYR A 505 17.17 -10.73 12.86
C TYR A 505 16.68 -9.30 12.62
N LEU A 506 16.02 -8.68 13.61
CA LEU A 506 15.54 -7.31 13.52
C LEU A 506 16.69 -6.30 13.37
N TYR A 507 17.79 -6.49 14.10
CA TYR A 507 19.00 -5.68 13.96
C TYR A 507 19.64 -5.81 12.57
N GLN A 508 19.82 -7.03 12.08
CA GLN A 508 20.40 -7.30 10.76
C GLN A 508 19.50 -6.79 9.63
N SER A 509 18.19 -6.74 9.87
CA SER A 509 17.20 -6.11 9.00
C SER A 509 17.21 -4.58 9.07
N GLY A 510 17.97 -3.98 9.99
CA GLY A 510 18.09 -2.54 10.17
C GLY A 510 16.97 -1.89 10.97
N ILE A 511 16.13 -2.68 11.66
CA ILE A 511 15.06 -2.20 12.55
C ILE A 511 15.64 -1.59 13.84
N PHE A 512 16.80 -2.07 14.29
CA PHE A 512 17.54 -1.51 15.42
C PHE A 512 18.89 -0.96 14.96
N TYR A 513 19.33 0.16 15.53
CA TYR A 513 20.68 0.70 15.29
C TYR A 513 21.76 -0.04 16.08
N ASP A 514 21.41 -0.48 17.29
CA ASP A 514 22.35 -1.12 18.20
C ASP A 514 22.20 -2.64 18.09
N GLN A 515 23.34 -3.34 18.07
CA GLN A 515 23.35 -4.79 18.03
C GLN A 515 22.84 -5.36 19.37
N PRO A 516 21.96 -6.36 19.36
CA PRO A 516 21.58 -7.04 20.59
C PRO A 516 22.79 -7.75 21.19
N GLN A 517 22.92 -7.67 22.51
CA GLN A 517 23.96 -8.38 23.25
C GLN A 517 23.44 -9.76 23.65
N LYS A 518 24.32 -10.76 23.64
CA LYS A 518 24.01 -12.06 24.25
C LYS A 518 23.87 -11.87 25.75
N ILE A 519 22.85 -12.48 26.33
CA ILE A 519 22.59 -12.41 27.76
C ILE A 519 23.64 -13.29 28.46
N SER A 520 24.47 -12.70 29.32
CA SER A 520 25.48 -13.43 30.09
C SER A 520 24.87 -14.04 31.36
N GLN A 521 25.50 -15.09 31.89
CA GLN A 521 25.08 -15.77 33.11
C GLN A 521 25.16 -14.85 34.34
N GLU A 522 26.16 -13.97 34.41
CA GLU A 522 26.28 -12.94 35.45
C GLU A 522 25.16 -11.88 35.39
N PHE A 523 24.65 -11.57 34.19
CA PHE A 523 23.55 -10.62 34.02
C PHE A 523 22.21 -11.19 34.51
N ILE A 524 22.02 -12.51 34.32
CA ILE A 524 20.88 -13.30 34.81
C ILE A 524 20.81 -13.30 36.34
N GLU A 525 21.96 -13.36 37.01
CA GLU A 525 22.04 -13.46 38.48
C GLU A 525 21.85 -12.11 39.21
N GLN A 526 22.03 -10.98 38.52
CA GLN A 526 22.11 -9.65 39.15
C GLN A 526 20.83 -8.80 39.10
N ASN A 527 19.75 -9.20 38.41
CA ASN A 527 18.61 -8.30 38.12
C ASN A 527 17.23 -8.87 38.51
N ASN A 528 16.49 -8.15 39.37
CA ASN A 528 15.20 -8.57 39.98
C ASN A 528 14.02 -7.58 39.75
N SER A 529 13.99 -6.71 38.72
CA SER A 529 12.92 -5.67 38.59
C SER A 529 12.32 -5.47 37.18
N VAL A 530 11.00 -5.67 37.09
CA VAL A 530 10.20 -5.94 35.87
C VAL A 530 9.93 -4.75 34.90
N LEU A 531 10.00 -3.46 35.28
CA LEU A 531 9.56 -2.36 34.36
C LEU A 531 10.44 -1.11 34.26
N LYS A 532 11.29 -0.82 35.25
CA LYS A 532 12.38 0.17 35.08
C LYS A 532 13.68 -0.46 34.57
N GLY A 533 13.72 -1.80 34.52
CA GLY A 533 14.84 -2.66 34.13
C GLY A 533 14.94 -2.88 32.63
N SER A 534 13.92 -3.42 31.95
CA SER A 534 14.01 -3.91 30.55
C SER A 534 14.65 -2.98 29.51
N LEU A 535 14.42 -1.65 29.58
CA LEU A 535 15.04 -0.67 28.66
C LEU A 535 16.44 -0.18 29.11
N ARG A 536 16.84 -0.43 30.35
CA ARG A 536 18.23 -0.28 30.86
C ARG A 536 19.02 -1.59 30.69
N GLU A 537 18.33 -2.72 30.79
CA GLU A 537 18.78 -4.10 30.65
C GLU A 537 19.05 -4.47 29.19
N TRP A 538 18.16 -4.06 28.27
CA TRP A 538 18.32 -4.23 26.83
C TRP A 538 18.32 -2.87 26.12
N PRO A 539 19.43 -2.12 26.19
CA PRO A 539 19.52 -0.77 25.66
C PRO A 539 19.21 -0.71 24.15
N PHE A 540 19.45 -1.80 23.41
CA PHE A 540 19.16 -1.87 21.98
C PHE A 540 17.67 -1.69 21.65
N LEU A 541 16.74 -2.02 22.55
CA LEU A 541 15.30 -1.79 22.35
C LEU A 541 14.95 -0.30 22.23
N ARG A 542 15.80 0.61 22.76
CA ARG A 542 15.66 2.06 22.57
C ARG A 542 16.17 2.53 21.20
N SER A 543 16.87 1.68 20.48
CA SER A 543 17.57 2.01 19.24
C SER A 543 16.71 1.80 17.97
N ILE A 544 15.38 1.78 18.10
CA ILE A 544 14.46 1.59 16.96
C ILE A 544 14.77 2.62 15.87
N ASN A 545 15.03 2.10 14.68
CA ASN A 545 15.30 2.85 13.47
C ASN A 545 13.99 3.23 12.79
N THR A 546 13.33 4.25 13.35
CA THR A 546 12.07 4.79 12.80
C THR A 546 12.19 5.27 11.35
N ASP A 547 13.39 5.71 10.93
CA ASP A 547 13.65 6.11 9.55
C ASP A 547 13.57 4.94 8.57
N MET A 548 14.11 3.78 8.95
CA MET A 548 14.01 2.56 8.14
C MET A 548 12.55 2.14 7.98
N LEU A 549 11.77 2.14 9.07
CA LEU A 549 10.35 1.78 9.04
C LEU A 549 9.54 2.73 8.14
N SER A 550 9.79 4.03 8.24
CA SER A 550 9.17 5.04 7.36
C SER A 550 9.51 4.78 5.90
N LEU A 551 10.77 4.43 5.61
CA LEU A 551 11.22 4.14 4.25
C LEU A 551 10.62 2.84 3.70
N ALA A 552 10.54 1.80 4.52
CA ALA A 552 9.89 0.53 4.21
C ALA A 552 8.44 0.77 3.79
N THR A 553 7.71 1.52 4.62
CA THR A 553 6.32 1.87 4.39
C THR A 553 6.16 2.67 3.10
N TYR A 554 7.00 3.69 2.88
CA TYR A 554 6.93 4.50 1.66
C TYR A 554 7.06 3.66 0.38
N PHE A 555 8.00 2.69 0.34
CA PHE A 555 8.17 1.84 -0.83
C PHE A 555 7.14 0.71 -0.95
N HIS A 556 6.43 0.40 0.13
CA HIS A 556 5.34 -0.56 0.14
C HIS A 556 4.05 0.03 -0.44
N VAL A 557 3.66 1.24 -0.01
CA VAL A 557 2.43 1.90 -0.44
C VAL A 557 2.47 2.29 -1.92
N ILE A 558 1.30 2.46 -2.54
CA ILE A 558 1.14 2.74 -3.97
C ILE A 558 2.01 3.93 -4.42
N ASP A 559 2.06 4.98 -3.60
CA ASP A 559 2.81 6.21 -3.88
C ASP A 559 4.30 5.99 -4.12
N GLY A 560 4.98 5.15 -3.33
CA GLY A 560 6.38 4.83 -3.60
C GLY A 560 6.53 3.72 -4.65
N ALA A 561 5.65 2.72 -4.60
CA ALA A 561 5.75 1.52 -5.42
C ALA A 561 5.59 1.79 -6.92
N LYS A 562 4.71 2.72 -7.31
CA LYS A 562 4.43 3.06 -8.72
C LYS A 562 5.67 3.47 -9.52
N HIS A 563 6.67 4.06 -8.87
CA HIS A 563 7.90 4.51 -9.54
C HIS A 563 8.85 3.36 -9.92
N PHE A 564 8.66 2.16 -9.38
CA PHE A 564 9.43 0.98 -9.78
C PHE A 564 8.95 0.39 -11.10
N LEU A 565 7.65 0.54 -11.38
CA LEU A 565 6.97 -0.10 -12.51
C LEU A 565 7.47 0.36 -13.89
N ASN A 566 8.16 1.50 -13.94
CA ASN A 566 8.78 2.04 -15.15
C ASN A 566 10.11 1.37 -15.54
N ARG A 567 10.51 0.30 -14.85
CA ARG A 567 11.75 -0.45 -15.11
C ARG A 567 11.45 -1.80 -15.74
N THR A 568 12.49 -2.50 -16.19
CA THR A 568 12.35 -3.90 -16.62
C THR A 568 12.32 -4.80 -15.38
N PRO A 569 11.25 -5.60 -15.18
CA PRO A 569 11.21 -6.58 -14.08
C PRO A 569 12.01 -7.83 -14.39
N HIS A 570 12.41 -8.54 -13.34
CA HIS A 570 12.76 -9.95 -13.41
C HIS A 570 11.48 -10.80 -13.34
N LYS A 571 11.27 -11.67 -14.32
CA LYS A 571 10.06 -12.51 -14.40
C LYS A 571 10.39 -13.91 -13.86
N LEU A 572 9.65 -14.34 -12.84
CA LEU A 572 9.79 -15.62 -12.15
C LEU A 572 8.59 -16.54 -12.39
#